data_AF-A0AAV5EMQ0-F1
#
_entry.id   AF-A0AAV5EMQ0-F1
#
_cell.length_a   1.000
_cell.length_b   1.000
_cell.length_c   1.000
_cell.angle_alpha   90.00
_cell.angle_beta   90.00
_cell.angle_gamma   90.00
#
_symmetry.space_group_name_H-M   'P 1'
#
loop_
_entity.id
_entity.type
_entity.pdbx_description
1 polymer ?
#
loop_
_entity_poly.entity_id
_entity_poly.type
_entity_poly.pdbx_seq_one_letter_code
_entity_poly.pdbx_strand_id
1 'polypeptide(L)'
;MNASGAPAFANGELLRMFVGQRVRTVVQVQRSEGGVLVGQSTDGRQLTIRGALDVPVAHFMEVFGIAESDQSISAEVCTDFGNNFGKILPLHGISDVLLLQL
;
A
#
# COMPACT_ATOMS: atom_id res chain seq x y z
N MET A 1 -19.07 -13.84 10.14
CA MET A 1 -17.65 -14.08 9.86
C MET A 1 -16.88 -12.81 10.22
N ASN A 2 -16.37 -12.72 11.46
CA ASN A 2 -15.43 -11.66 11.83
C ASN A 2 -14.04 -12.16 11.44
N ALA A 3 -13.48 -11.67 10.35
CA ALA A 3 -12.04 -11.82 10.12
C ALA A 3 -11.33 -10.86 11.10
N SER A 4 -11.18 -11.31 12.35
CA SER A 4 -10.57 -10.58 13.47
C SER A 4 -9.04 -10.70 13.48
N GLY A 5 -8.43 -10.67 12.30
CA GLY A 5 -6.97 -10.60 12.14
C GLY A 5 -6.56 -9.21 11.68
N ALA A 6 -5.47 -8.67 12.23
CA ALA A 6 -4.84 -7.47 11.66
C ALA A 6 -4.48 -7.76 10.19
N PRO A 7 -4.62 -6.77 9.28
CA PRO A 7 -4.19 -6.94 7.89
C PRO A 7 -2.72 -7.36 7.84
N ALA A 8 -2.41 -8.36 7.01
CA ALA A 8 -1.03 -8.73 6.78
C ALA A 8 -0.30 -7.63 6.02
N PHE A 9 0.92 -7.31 6.42
CA PHE A 9 1.78 -6.43 5.63
C PHE A 9 2.29 -7.20 4.40
N ALA A 10 2.14 -6.61 3.21
CA ALA A 10 2.56 -7.22 1.95
C ALA A 10 3.33 -6.21 1.08
N ASN A 11 4.34 -6.71 0.37
CA ASN A 11 4.98 -6.04 -0.76
C ASN A 11 4.64 -6.78 -2.06
N GLY A 12 5.23 -6.42 -3.20
CA GLY A 12 4.93 -7.05 -4.48
C GLY A 12 5.25 -8.54 -4.54
N GLU A 13 6.31 -8.99 -3.88
CA GLU A 13 6.64 -10.42 -3.82
C GLU A 13 5.69 -11.21 -2.91
N LEU A 14 5.41 -10.66 -1.73
CA LEU A 14 4.63 -11.35 -0.69
C LEU A 14 3.13 -11.37 -1.00
N LEU A 15 2.62 -10.46 -1.84
CA LEU A 15 1.19 -10.31 -2.14
C LEU A 15 0.53 -11.63 -2.57
N ARG A 16 1.24 -12.45 -3.36
CA ARG A 16 0.75 -13.76 -3.84
C ARG A 16 0.37 -14.74 -2.73
N MET A 17 0.95 -14.58 -1.54
CA MET A 17 0.65 -15.44 -0.39
C MET A 17 -0.65 -15.06 0.32
N PHE A 18 -1.21 -13.89 0.00
CA PHE A 18 -2.38 -13.32 0.66
C PHE A 18 -3.58 -13.13 -0.29
N VAL A 19 -3.57 -13.74 -1.48
CA VAL A 19 -4.71 -13.68 -2.42
C VAL A 19 -6.00 -14.10 -1.72
N GLY A 20 -7.04 -13.27 -1.85
CA GLY A 20 -8.33 -13.42 -1.18
C GLY A 20 -8.37 -12.92 0.27
N GLN A 21 -7.27 -12.37 0.79
CA GLN A 21 -7.16 -11.87 2.17
C GLN A 21 -6.94 -10.36 2.22
N ARG A 22 -7.20 -9.77 3.39
CA ARG A 22 -6.91 -8.36 3.68
C ARG A 22 -5.42 -8.14 3.88
N VAL A 23 -4.89 -7.19 3.13
CA VAL A 23 -3.49 -6.78 3.17
C VAL A 23 -3.36 -5.29 3.41
N ARG A 24 -2.20 -4.90 3.93
CA ARG A 24 -1.74 -3.52 4.04
C ARG A 24 -0.41 -3.41 3.29
N THR A 25 -0.31 -2.45 2.39
CA THR A 25 0.91 -2.20 1.61
C THR A 25 1.16 -0.70 1.46
N VAL A 26 2.41 -0.33 1.21
CA VAL A 26 2.77 1.03 0.80
C VAL A 26 3.30 0.97 -0.62
N VAL A 27 2.80 1.87 -1.46
CA VAL A 27 3.26 2.02 -2.84
C VAL A 27 3.63 3.46 -3.14
N GLN A 28 4.64 3.67 -3.97
CA GLN A 28 4.88 4.95 -4.61
C GLN A 28 4.06 5.04 -5.89
N VAL A 29 3.22 6.08 -6.03
CA VAL A 29 2.35 6.28 -7.18
C VAL A 29 3.18 6.54 -8.43
N GLN A 30 3.01 5.71 -9.46
CA GLN A 30 3.61 5.90 -10.77
C GLN A 30 2.60 6.46 -11.78
N ARG A 31 1.33 6.05 -11.66
CA ARG A 31 0.21 6.50 -12.48
C ARG A 31 -1.09 6.36 -11.69
N SER A 32 -2.00 7.31 -11.81
CA SER A 32 -3.38 7.17 -11.35
C SER A 32 -4.32 7.69 -12.43
N GLU A 33 -5.31 6.90 -12.83
CA GLU A 33 -6.36 7.31 -13.77
C GLU A 33 -7.60 6.44 -13.59
N GLY A 34 -8.79 7.05 -13.57
CA GLY A 34 -10.05 6.31 -13.67
C GLY A 34 -10.32 5.35 -12.51
N GLY A 35 -9.83 5.66 -11.30
CA GLY A 35 -9.96 4.80 -10.11
C GLY A 35 -9.02 3.59 -10.11
N VAL A 36 -8.05 3.54 -11.03
CA VAL A 36 -6.99 2.55 -11.06
C VAL A 36 -5.64 3.27 -10.91
N LEU A 37 -4.88 2.83 -9.92
CA LEU A 37 -3.56 3.35 -9.63
C LEU A 37 -2.52 2.26 -9.87
N VAL A 38 -1.45 2.60 -10.58
CA VAL A 38 -0.26 1.77 -10.70
C VAL A 38 0.81 2.35 -9.79
N GLY A 39 1.22 1.55 -8.81
CA GLY A 39 2.22 1.92 -7.82
C GLY A 39 3.43 1.01 -7.85
N GLN A 40 4.59 1.51 -7.42
CA GLN A 40 5.75 0.70 -7.12
C GLN A 40 5.72 0.31 -5.65
N SER A 41 5.74 -0.98 -5.34
CA SER A 41 5.89 -1.47 -3.97
C SER A 41 7.33 -1.28 -3.46
N THR A 42 7.55 -1.50 -2.17
CA THR A 42 8.86 -1.27 -1.51
C THR A 42 9.98 -2.17 -2.04
N ASP A 43 9.65 -3.30 -2.66
CA ASP A 43 10.59 -4.21 -3.33
C ASP A 43 10.81 -3.87 -4.82
N GLY A 44 10.32 -2.71 -5.28
CA GLY A 44 10.49 -2.24 -6.65
C GLY A 44 9.52 -2.85 -7.66
N ARG A 45 8.69 -3.81 -7.26
CA ARG A 45 7.69 -4.46 -8.12
C ARG A 45 6.46 -3.56 -8.32
N GLN A 46 5.82 -3.67 -9.48
CA GLN A 46 4.60 -2.93 -9.77
C GLN A 46 3.38 -3.62 -9.18
N LEU A 47 2.47 -2.83 -8.61
CA LEU A 47 1.16 -3.25 -8.12
C LEU A 47 0.06 -2.39 -8.75
N THR A 48 -1.06 -3.02 -9.07
CA THR A 48 -2.28 -2.36 -9.53
C THR A 48 -3.27 -2.25 -8.38
N ILE A 49 -3.62 -1.02 -8.01
CA ILE A 49 -4.58 -0.71 -6.95
C ILE A 49 -5.88 -0.24 -7.59
N ARG A 50 -6.97 -0.96 -7.36
CA ARG A 50 -8.31 -0.62 -7.86
C ARG A 50 -9.13 0.06 -6.78
N GLY A 51 -9.97 1.02 -7.17
CA GLY A 51 -10.76 1.81 -6.22
C GLY A 51 -9.94 2.83 -5.43
N ALA A 52 -8.72 3.12 -5.87
CA ALA A 52 -7.88 4.16 -5.27
C ALA A 52 -8.35 5.56 -5.68
N LEU A 53 -8.08 6.55 -4.83
CA LEU A 53 -8.25 7.96 -5.17
C LEU A 53 -7.21 8.39 -6.21
N ASP A 54 -7.53 9.45 -6.96
CA ASP A 54 -6.57 10.07 -7.86
C ASP A 54 -5.54 10.85 -7.04
N VAL A 55 -4.31 10.32 -6.97
CA VAL A 55 -3.22 10.84 -6.15
C VAL A 55 -2.06 11.23 -7.08
N PRO A 56 -1.35 12.35 -6.83
CA PRO A 56 -0.21 12.74 -7.65
C PRO A 56 0.87 11.67 -7.76
N VAL A 57 1.54 11.63 -8.92
CA VAL A 57 2.73 10.79 -9.13
C VAL A 57 3.83 11.14 -8.13
N ALA A 58 4.63 10.14 -7.77
CA ALA A 58 5.70 10.16 -6.76
C ALA A 58 5.25 10.21 -5.30
N HIS A 59 3.97 10.49 -5.01
CA HIS A 59 3.44 10.34 -3.66
C HIS A 59 3.53 8.90 -3.19
N PHE A 60 3.66 8.72 -1.88
CA PHE A 60 3.53 7.42 -1.24
C PHE A 60 2.14 7.28 -0.66
N MET A 61 1.54 6.11 -0.87
CA MET A 61 0.18 5.82 -0.45
C MET A 61 0.16 4.50 0.32
N GLU A 62 -0.41 4.51 1.52
CA GLU A 62 -0.81 3.28 2.20
C GLU A 62 -2.15 2.80 1.64
N VAL A 63 -2.18 1.52 1.31
CA VAL A 63 -3.37 0.83 0.81
C VAL A 63 -3.72 -0.28 1.78
N PHE A 64 -4.94 -0.24 2.29
CA PHE A 64 -5.58 -1.35 2.97
C PHE A 64 -6.69 -1.90 2.06
N GLY A 65 -6.65 -3.19 1.76
CA GLY A 65 -7.60 -3.79 0.83
C GLY A 65 -7.46 -5.29 0.69
N ILE A 66 -8.14 -5.87 -0.30
CA ILE A 66 -8.11 -7.30 -0.59
C ILE A 66 -7.13 -7.58 -1.72
N ALA A 67 -6.19 -8.50 -1.52
CA ALA A 67 -5.33 -8.97 -2.61
C ALA A 67 -6.18 -9.78 -3.61
N GLU A 68 -6.40 -9.24 -4.81
CA GLU A 68 -7.18 -9.92 -5.86
C GLU A 68 -6.30 -10.89 -6.66
N SER A 69 -5.01 -10.58 -6.80
CA SER A 69 -4.02 -11.41 -7.50
C SER A 69 -2.61 -11.21 -6.92
N ASP A 70 -1.59 -11.82 -7.52
CA ASP A 70 -0.19 -11.61 -7.15
C ASP A 70 0.33 -10.18 -7.42
N GLN A 71 -0.42 -9.37 -8.17
CA GLN A 71 -0.04 -8.00 -8.54
C GLN A 71 -1.17 -6.97 -8.41
N SER A 72 -2.32 -7.34 -7.84
CA SER A 72 -3.45 -6.43 -7.74
C SER A 72 -4.16 -6.46 -6.39
N ILE A 73 -4.58 -5.27 -5.95
CA ILE A 73 -5.31 -5.05 -4.70
C ILE A 73 -6.57 -4.26 -5.00
N SER A 74 -7.71 -4.73 -4.51
CA SER A 74 -8.93 -3.92 -4.43
C SER A 74 -8.87 -3.12 -3.14
N ALA A 75 -8.68 -1.80 -3.25
CA ALA A 75 -8.57 -0.92 -2.11
C ALA A 75 -9.92 -0.79 -1.37
N GLU A 76 -9.86 -0.91 -0.05
CA GLU A 76 -10.96 -0.54 0.85
C GLU A 76 -10.71 0.85 1.45
N VAL A 77 -9.44 1.14 1.79
CA VAL A 77 -8.99 2.43 2.33
C VAL A 77 -7.64 2.79 1.71
N CYS A 78 -7.50 4.05 1.28
CA CYS A 78 -6.25 4.63 0.79
C CYS A 78 -5.89 5.85 1.64
N THR A 79 -4.64 5.92 2.09
CA THR A 79 -4.10 7.07 2.83
C THR A 79 -2.91 7.63 2.05
N ASP A 80 -3.03 8.86 1.55
CA ASP A 80 -1.92 9.57 0.91
C ASP A 80 -0.97 10.14 1.97
N PHE A 81 0.30 9.75 1.91
CA PHE A 81 1.37 10.27 2.76
C PHE A 81 2.19 11.39 2.09
N GLY A 82 1.93 11.69 0.82
CA GLY A 82 2.69 12.66 0.05
C GLY A 82 4.07 12.15 -0.38
N ASN A 83 4.89 13.07 -0.88
CA ASN A 83 6.23 12.75 -1.44
C ASN A 83 7.37 12.74 -0.39
N ASN A 84 7.06 12.79 0.92
CA ASN A 84 8.05 12.89 2.01
C ASN A 84 8.18 11.60 2.84
N PHE A 85 7.63 10.48 2.37
CA PHE A 85 7.78 9.20 3.05
C PHE A 85 9.26 8.82 3.17
N GLY A 86 9.73 8.58 4.40
CA GLY A 86 11.14 8.28 4.70
C GLY A 86 12.07 9.49 4.90
N LYS A 87 11.60 10.74 4.75
CA LYS A 87 12.40 11.95 5.01
C LYS A 87 12.24 12.55 6.41
N ILE A 88 11.34 12.01 7.23
CA ILE A 88 11.14 12.49 8.60
C ILE A 88 11.88 11.56 9.57
N LEU A 89 13.14 11.88 9.89
CA LEU A 89 13.69 11.82 11.24
C LEU A 89 14.82 12.87 11.31
N PRO A 90 14.90 13.71 12.36
CA PRO A 90 14.76 13.29 13.74
C PRO A 90 13.80 14.17 14.56
N LEU A 91 12.85 13.57 15.28
CA LEU A 91 12.43 13.93 16.66
C LEU A 91 11.03 13.38 16.96
N HIS A 92 11.04 12.41 17.87
CA HIS A 92 10.00 12.15 18.87
C HIS A 92 8.59 11.81 18.40
N GLY A 93 8.34 10.50 18.31
CA GLY A 93 7.10 9.92 18.81
C GLY A 93 6.04 9.62 17.76
N ILE A 94 5.76 8.32 17.64
CA ILE A 94 4.52 7.72 17.08
C ILE A 94 4.51 7.45 15.56
N SER A 95 5.62 7.05 14.93
CA SER A 95 5.54 6.45 13.57
C SER A 95 6.55 5.33 13.27
N ASP A 96 7.28 4.83 14.28
CA ASP A 96 8.27 3.76 14.11
C ASP A 96 7.65 2.36 13.89
N VAL A 97 6.33 2.20 14.05
CA VAL A 97 5.67 0.89 13.95
C VAL A 97 5.37 0.50 12.50
N LEU A 98 5.15 1.46 11.59
CA LEU A 98 4.87 1.15 10.17
C LEU A 98 6.14 0.95 9.34
N LEU A 99 7.26 1.55 9.76
CA LEU A 99 8.54 1.50 9.03
C LEU A 99 9.34 0.21 9.30
N LEU A 100 9.06 -0.51 10.40
CA LEU A 100 9.81 -1.72 10.80
C LEU A 100 9.14 -3.05 10.38
N GLN A 101 8.05 -3.01 9.62
CA GLN A 101 7.32 -4.21 9.15
C GLN A 101 7.36 -4.41 7.62
N LEU A 102 8.18 -3.63 6.91
CA LEU A 102 8.51 -3.82 5.49
C LEU A 102 10.03 -3.86 5.31
#